data_AF-A0A938GFF0-F1
#
_entry.id   AF-A0A938GFF0-F1
#
_cell.length_a   1.000
_cell.length_b   1.000
_cell.length_c   1.000
_cell.angle_alpha   90.00
_cell.angle_beta   90.00
_cell.angle_gamma   90.00
#
_symmetry.space_group_name_H-M   'P 1'
#
loop_
_entity.id
_entity.type
_entity.pdbx_description
1 polymer ?
#
loop_
_entity_poly.entity_id
_entity_poly.type
_entity_poly.pdbx_seq_one_letter_code
_entity_poly.pdbx_strand_id
1 'polypeptide(L)'
;MLPTTIDVIRSSLKADPTLSARDRAELLALVRRGPTSPKPEQHQPNGLRVLSRKAVATTIDRSLRFVDRLAAEGVLKKIRLPGRRRAIGFLAEDVERLLAGAPTQKGGV
;
A
#
# COMPACT_ATOMS: atom_id res chain seq x y z
N MET A 1 -28.87 12.12 -3.73
CA MET A 1 -29.62 13.00 -2.81
C MET A 1 -30.25 14.14 -3.60
N LEU A 2 -31.38 14.67 -3.15
CA LEU A 2 -31.97 15.87 -3.73
C LEU A 2 -31.09 17.09 -3.43
N PRO A 3 -30.94 18.05 -4.37
CA PRO A 3 -30.11 19.23 -4.18
C PRO A 3 -30.56 20.08 -2.99
N THR A 4 -31.88 20.15 -2.75
CA THR A 4 -32.50 20.82 -1.62
C THR A 4 -32.03 20.27 -0.27
N THR A 5 -31.80 18.96 -0.17
CA THR A 5 -31.32 18.34 1.07
C THR A 5 -29.88 18.74 1.38
N ILE A 6 -29.04 18.91 0.36
CA ILE A 6 -27.64 19.35 0.53
C ILE A 6 -27.58 20.80 1.03
N ASP A 7 -28.52 21.65 0.60
CA ASP A 7 -28.56 23.04 1.04
C ASP A 7 -29.04 23.19 2.49
N VAL A 8 -29.99 22.36 2.93
CA VAL A 8 -30.39 22.27 4.35
C VAL A 8 -29.24 21.82 5.24
N ILE A 9 -28.46 20.82 4.79
CA ILE A 9 -27.28 20.35 5.54
C ILE A 9 -26.18 21.41 5.55
N ARG A 10 -25.99 22.14 4.45
CA ARG A 10 -25.02 23.23 4.39
C ARG A 10 -25.38 24.37 5.34
N SER A 11 -26.66 24.74 5.43
CA SER A 11 -27.11 25.82 6.32
C SER A 11 -27.01 25.42 7.79
N SER A 12 -27.36 24.17 8.14
CA SER A 12 -27.23 23.68 9.52
C SER A 12 -25.76 23.63 9.97
N LEU A 13 -24.85 23.10 9.14
CA LEU A 13 -23.41 23.06 9.45
C LEU A 13 -22.78 24.46 9.57
N LYS A 14 -23.32 25.45 8.87
CA LYS A 14 -22.86 26.84 8.96
C LYS A 14 -23.31 27.53 10.26
N ALA A 15 -24.49 27.16 10.77
CA ALA A 15 -25.06 27.69 12.00
C ALA A 15 -24.37 27.14 13.26
N ASP A 16 -23.70 25.99 13.16
CA ASP A 16 -22.96 25.38 14.27
C ASP A 16 -21.61 26.11 14.53
N PRO A 17 -21.45 26.78 15.69
CA PRO A 17 -20.23 27.50 16.05
C PRO A 17 -19.09 26.60 16.52
N THR A 18 -19.36 25.32 16.81
CA THR A 18 -18.35 24.38 17.32
C THR A 18 -17.47 23.77 16.24
N LEU A 19 -17.89 23.88 14.97
CA LEU A 19 -17.20 23.31 13.83
C LEU A 19 -16.30 24.33 13.13
N SER A 20 -15.07 23.93 12.83
CA SER A 20 -14.17 24.73 12.01
C SER A 20 -14.62 24.72 10.54
N ALA A 21 -14.12 25.68 9.76
CA ALA A 21 -14.39 25.72 8.31
C ALA A 21 -13.92 24.45 7.59
N ARG A 22 -12.83 23.83 8.08
CA ARG A 22 -12.29 22.58 7.57
C ARG A 22 -13.26 21.43 7.81
N ASP A 23 -13.74 21.27 9.04
CA ASP A 23 -14.63 20.15 9.41
C ASP A 23 -15.96 20.23 8.66
N ARG A 24 -16.49 21.45 8.46
CA ARG A 24 -17.68 21.69 7.64
C ARG A 24 -17.48 21.23 6.19
N ALA A 25 -16.31 21.49 5.60
CA ALA A 25 -16.00 21.07 4.24
C ALA A 25 -15.86 19.55 4.12
N GLU A 26 -15.25 18.90 5.12
CA GLU A 26 -15.11 17.44 5.19
C GLU A 26 -16.48 16.75 5.32
N LEU A 27 -17.36 17.24 6.20
CA LEU A 27 -18.72 16.71 6.38
C LEU A 27 -19.58 16.88 5.12
N LEU A 28 -19.52 18.03 4.45
CA LEU A 28 -20.21 18.24 3.18
C LEU A 28 -19.68 17.33 2.07
N ALA A 29 -18.38 17.04 2.05
CA ALA A 29 -17.79 16.12 1.10
C ALA A 29 -18.26 14.67 1.35
N LEU A 30 -18.40 14.26 2.61
CA LEU A 30 -18.92 12.94 2.98
C LEU A 30 -20.37 12.75 2.53
N VAL A 31 -21.23 13.74 2.80
CA VAL A 31 -22.65 13.71 2.39
C VAL A 31 -22.80 13.62 0.87
N ARG A 32 -21.93 14.30 0.11
CA ARG A 32 -21.92 14.24 -1.37
C ARG A 32 -21.41 12.90 -1.92
N ARG A 33 -20.45 12.26 -1.24
CA ARG A 33 -19.84 11.00 -1.68
C ARG A 33 -20.71 9.77 -1.37
N GLY A 34 -21.65 9.87 -0.42
CA GLY A 34 -22.45 8.74 0.05
C GLY A 34 -21.65 7.82 0.99
N PRO A 35 -22.23 6.71 1.50
CA PRO A 35 -21.51 5.76 2.33
C PRO A 35 -20.30 5.27 1.54
N THR A 36 -19.12 5.67 1.97
CA THR A 36 -17.87 5.15 1.46
C THR A 36 -17.84 3.68 1.83
N SER A 37 -18.17 2.79 0.89
CA SER A 37 -17.47 1.50 0.87
C SER A 37 -15.99 1.83 1.00
N PRO A 38 -15.25 1.17 1.94
CA PRO A 38 -13.83 1.44 2.09
C PRO A 38 -13.24 1.40 0.71
N LYS A 39 -12.56 2.49 0.33
CA LYS A 39 -11.84 2.61 -0.94
C LYS A 39 -11.20 1.24 -1.19
N PRO A 40 -11.59 0.48 -2.23
CA PRO A 40 -10.94 -0.79 -2.45
C PRO A 40 -9.46 -0.45 -2.48
N GLU A 41 -8.69 -1.05 -1.56
CA GLU A 41 -7.25 -1.09 -1.71
C GLU A 41 -7.03 -1.38 -3.17
N GLN A 42 -6.37 -0.47 -3.88
CA GLN A 42 -6.09 -0.67 -5.29
C GLN A 42 -5.48 -2.06 -5.35
N HIS A 43 -6.23 -3.01 -5.87
CA HIS A 43 -5.77 -4.35 -6.14
C HIS A 43 -4.70 -4.10 -7.19
N GLN A 44 -3.47 -3.91 -6.73
CA GLN A 44 -2.35 -3.75 -7.63
C GLN A 44 -2.35 -5.03 -8.45
N PRO A 45 -2.27 -4.91 -9.78
CA PRO A 45 -2.42 -6.05 -10.66
C PRO A 45 -1.52 -7.17 -10.14
N ASN A 46 -2.04 -8.40 -10.13
CA ASN A 46 -1.34 -9.65 -9.83
C ASN A 46 -0.22 -9.91 -10.85
N GLY A 47 0.64 -8.93 -11.07
CA GLY A 47 1.89 -9.00 -11.80
C GLY A 47 3.01 -9.17 -10.80
N LEU A 48 4.11 -9.75 -11.28
CA LEU A 48 5.37 -9.93 -10.55
C LEU A 48 5.87 -8.58 -10.02
N ARG A 49 5.42 -8.20 -8.81
CA ARG A 49 5.77 -6.93 -8.18
C ARG A 49 7.17 -7.05 -7.60
N VAL A 50 8.05 -6.13 -7.99
CA VAL A 50 9.40 -6.06 -7.45
C VAL A 50 9.43 -5.08 -6.28
N LEU A 51 9.77 -5.56 -5.09
CA LEU A 51 9.95 -4.77 -3.89
C LEU A 51 11.41 -4.30 -3.79
N SER A 52 11.58 -3.02 -3.45
CA SER A 52 12.91 -2.48 -3.13
C SER A 52 13.45 -3.10 -1.84
N ARG A 53 14.77 -3.12 -1.70
CA ARG A 53 15.43 -3.63 -0.48
C ARG A 53 14.89 -2.98 0.81
N LYS A 54 14.59 -1.68 0.78
CA LYS A 54 14.02 -0.96 1.92
C LYS A 54 12.60 -1.42 2.23
N ALA A 55 11.77 -1.58 1.20
CA ALA A 55 10.41 -2.09 1.37
C ALA A 55 10.42 -3.49 2.01
N VAL A 56 11.25 -4.41 1.51
CA VAL A 56 11.37 -5.77 2.06
C VAL A 56 11.78 -5.77 3.53
N ALA A 57 12.75 -4.92 3.91
CA ALA A 57 13.18 -4.81 5.30
C ALA A 57 12.04 -4.32 6.22
N THR A 58 11.23 -3.37 5.75
CA THR A 58 10.03 -2.90 6.46
C THR A 58 8.97 -3.99 6.53
N THR A 59 8.74 -4.76 5.46
CA THR A 59 7.75 -5.84 5.44
C THR A 59 8.10 -6.98 6.40
N ILE A 60 9.38 -7.33 6.53
CA ILE A 60 9.84 -8.41 7.43
C ILE A 60 10.10 -7.90 8.86
N ASP A 61 10.01 -6.59 9.10
CA ASP A 61 10.37 -5.94 10.36
C ASP A 61 11.80 -6.30 10.85
N ARG A 62 12.75 -6.24 9.91
CA ARG A 62 14.16 -6.58 10.14
C ARG A 62 15.10 -5.59 9.47
N SER A 63 16.37 -5.64 9.87
CA SER A 63 17.39 -4.72 9.33
C SER A 63 17.69 -4.98 7.84
N LEU A 64 18.17 -3.94 7.15
CA LEU A 64 18.64 -4.07 5.77
C LEU A 64 19.76 -5.09 5.62
N ARG A 65 20.61 -5.27 6.65
CA ARG A 65 21.69 -6.27 6.66
C ARG A 65 21.14 -7.69 6.69
N PHE A 66 20.04 -7.90 7.41
CA PHE A 66 19.37 -9.20 7.46
C PHE A 66 18.83 -9.60 6.08
N VAL A 67 18.20 -8.66 5.35
CA VAL A 67 17.73 -8.90 3.97
C VAL A 67 18.90 -9.25 3.04
N ASP A 68 20.04 -8.58 3.18
CA ASP A 68 21.24 -8.92 2.39
C ASP A 68 21.78 -10.32 2.72
N ARG A 69 21.76 -10.69 4.00
CA ARG A 69 22.16 -12.02 4.47
C ARG A 69 21.26 -13.10 3.88
N LEU A 70 19.94 -12.94 3.93
CA LEU A 70 18.99 -13.87 3.32
C LEU A 70 19.23 -14.04 1.81
N ALA A 71 19.60 -12.96 1.13
CA ALA A 71 19.92 -13.02 -0.28
C ALA A 71 21.28 -13.67 -0.58
N ALA A 72 22.25 -13.54 0.34
CA ALA A 72 23.54 -14.22 0.24
C ALA A 72 23.43 -15.73 0.54
N GLU A 73 22.54 -16.11 1.47
CA GLU A 73 22.19 -17.50 1.79
C GLU A 73 21.31 -18.15 0.69
N GLY A 74 20.87 -17.38 -0.30
CA GLY A 74 20.05 -17.86 -1.43
C GLY A 74 18.57 -18.04 -1.09
N VAL A 75 18.13 -17.60 0.08
CA VAL A 75 16.73 -17.66 0.52
C VAL A 75 15.86 -16.66 -0.26
N LEU A 76 16.38 -15.47 -0.58
CA LEU A 76 15.68 -14.46 -1.38
C LEU A 76 16.43 -14.19 -2.69
N LYS A 77 15.72 -14.24 -3.82
CA LYS A 77 16.31 -14.01 -5.15
C LYS A 77 16.35 -12.52 -5.50
N LYS A 78 17.56 -12.01 -5.78
CA LYS A 78 17.75 -10.65 -6.30
C LYS A 78 17.41 -10.62 -7.80
N ILE A 79 16.46 -9.77 -8.18
CA ILE A 79 16.12 -9.54 -9.59
C ILE A 79 17.10 -8.53 -10.18
N ARG A 80 17.80 -8.94 -11.24
CA ARG A 80 18.62 -8.04 -12.08
C ARG A 80 17.94 -7.92 -13.44
N LEU A 81 17.78 -6.69 -13.93
CA LEU A 81 17.34 -6.47 -15.29
C LEU A 81 18.49 -6.69 -16.28
N PRO A 82 18.19 -7.11 -17.52
CA PRO A 82 19.19 -7.23 -18.57
C PRO A 82 19.93 -5.89 -18.76
N GLY A 83 21.25 -5.95 -18.93
CA GLY A 83 22.10 -4.77 -19.13
C GLY A 83 22.36 -3.91 -17.89
N ARG A 84 21.91 -4.32 -16.69
CA ARG A 84 22.18 -3.60 -15.43
C ARG A 84 23.14 -4.35 -14.53
N ARG A 85 24.12 -3.61 -13.98
CA ARG A 85 25.12 -4.16 -13.04
C ARG A 85 24.58 -4.38 -11.62
N ARG A 86 23.53 -3.62 -11.23
CA ARG A 86 22.91 -3.70 -9.90
C ARG A 86 21.52 -4.35 -9.98
N ALA A 87 21.18 -5.12 -8.95
CA ALA A 87 19.83 -5.66 -8.78
C ALA A 87 18.84 -4.54 -8.43
N ILE A 88 17.60 -4.68 -8.90
CA ILE A 88 16.51 -3.72 -8.63
C ILE A 88 15.85 -4.01 -7.28
N GLY A 89 15.70 -5.29 -6.94
CA GLY A 89 14.97 -5.67 -5.74
C GLY A 89 14.69 -7.17 -5.67
N PHE A 90 13.61 -7.51 -4.99
CA PHE A 90 13.14 -8.87 -4.73
C PHE A 90 11.70 -9.04 -5.19
N LEU A 91 11.28 -10.26 -5.52
CA LEU A 91 9.88 -10.53 -5.83
C LEU A 91 9.03 -10.42 -4.56
N ALA A 92 7.89 -9.73 -4.66
CA ALA A 92 6.93 -9.64 -3.56
C ALA A 92 6.44 -11.03 -3.14
N GLU A 93 6.15 -11.89 -4.11
CA GLU A 93 5.68 -13.26 -3.87
C GLU A 93 6.69 -14.11 -3.07
N ASP A 94 7.98 -14.00 -3.37
CA ASP A 94 9.01 -14.73 -2.61
C ASP A 94 9.12 -14.21 -1.16
N VAL A 95 8.90 -12.91 -0.94
CA VAL A 95 8.90 -12.32 0.40
C VAL A 95 7.66 -12.75 1.19
N GLU A 96 6.50 -12.79 0.55
CA GLU A 96 5.26 -13.28 1.16
C GLU A 96 5.35 -14.79 1.49
N ARG A 97 5.91 -15.61 0.59
CA ARG A 97 6.18 -17.03 0.84
C ARG A 97 7.11 -17.23 2.03
N LEU A 98 8.17 -16.42 2.13
CA LEU A 98 9.10 -16.44 3.26
C LEU A 98 8.39 -16.12 4.58
N LEU A 99 7.50 -15.12 4.59
CA LEU A 99 6.71 -14.77 5.77
C LEU A 99 5.69 -15.84 6.13
N ALA A 100 5.13 -16.53 5.14
CA ALA A 100 4.23 -17.66 5.33
C ALA A 100 4.95 -18.96 5.78
N GLY A 101 6.29 -18.96 5.87
CA GLY A 101 7.09 -20.14 6.21
C GLY A 101 7.19 -21.18 5.10
N ALA A 102 6.79 -20.83 3.87
CA ALA A 102 6.87 -21.71 2.71
C ALA A 102 8.29 -21.67 2.10
N PRO A 103 8.75 -22.77 1.46
CA PRO A 103 10.03 -22.78 0.77
C PRO A 103 10.00 -21.77 -0.39
N THR A 104 10.94 -20.83 -0.38
CA THR A 104 11.12 -19.89 -1.49
C THR A 104 11.61 -20.65 -2.73
N GLN A 105 11.21 -20.22 -3.93
CA GLN A 105 11.61 -20.92 -5.14
C GLN A 105 13.12 -20.78 -5.36
N LYS A 106 13.86 -21.89 -5.18
CA LYS A 106 15.21 -22.04 -5.71
C LYS A 106 15.12 -21.95 -7.23
N GLY A 107 15.57 -20.82 -7.79
CA GLY A 107 15.57 -20.60 -9.24
C GLY A 107 16.41 -21.66 -9.96
N GLY A 108 15.76 -22.42 -10.83
CA GLY A 108 16.42 -23.22 -11.85
C GLY A 108 17.11 -22.33 -12.89
N VAL A 109 18.32 -22.78 -13.25
CA VAL A 109 19.20 -22.50 -14.41
C VAL A 109 19.06 -21.11 -15.06
#